data_AF-A0A3N5LBF7-F1
#
_entry.id   AF-A0A3N5LBF7-F1
#
_cell.length_a   1.000
_cell.length_b   1.000
_cell.length_c   1.000
_cell.angle_alpha   90.00
_cell.angle_beta   90.00
_cell.angle_gamma   90.00
#
_symmetry.space_group_name_H-M   'P 1'
#
loop_
_entity.id
_entity.type
_entity.pdbx_description
1 polymer ?
#
loop_
_entity_poly.entity_id
_entity_poly.type
_entity_poly.pdbx_seq_one_letter_code
_entity_poly.pdbx_strand_id
1 'polypeptide(L)'
;MSTLINTALKPYNKKVDVNNSFSVYYLDNKEVKSTFAEDVKKGLTAENKYLLPKYFYDNEGSLLFEKICETEEYYVTRTEASILKKYSIDIAKYNHNKHLLVELGSGSSVKTRYIIDALKENSRNLHYVPIDVSDIMISSSKQLVSKIKGLQISGIIAEYEEGIECVSHLFNEPKLIIFLGSSIGNFDLFHAEQFIRYISTKMNYGDSLLVGFDMVKDINVLNAAYNDKEGITAAFNLNLLNRINKELDGNFNLDNFEHLSFFNTEKKRIEMHLVSKTDQCVSINGIREVIKFKKREKIHTENSHKFTPEMIAEIAAYSNLHYSKYWTDEKNYFNLCLFTKM
;
A
#
# COMPACT_ATOMS: atom_id res chain seq x y z
N MET A 1 -26.88 -4.24 33.54
CA MET A 1 -27.78 -4.12 32.38
C MET A 1 -26.93 -3.81 31.17
N SER A 2 -26.57 -4.86 30.44
CA SER A 2 -25.74 -4.82 29.23
C SER A 2 -26.58 -4.31 28.07
N THR A 3 -26.38 -3.06 27.66
CA THR A 3 -26.97 -2.55 26.44
C THR A 3 -26.04 -2.90 25.29
N LEU A 4 -26.39 -3.98 24.58
CA LEU A 4 -25.87 -4.30 23.26
C LEU A 4 -26.09 -3.08 22.35
N ILE A 5 -25.02 -2.36 22.04
CA ILE A 5 -25.00 -1.46 20.89
C ILE A 5 -24.90 -2.38 19.68
N ASN A 6 -26.06 -2.79 19.20
CA ASN A 6 -26.24 -3.46 17.93
C ASN A 6 -26.37 -2.35 16.87
N THR A 7 -25.31 -1.58 16.64
CA THR A 7 -25.18 -0.80 15.40
C THR A 7 -24.92 -1.82 14.31
N ALA A 8 -25.91 -1.98 13.43
CA ALA A 8 -25.87 -2.92 12.32
C ALA A 8 -24.64 -2.65 11.45
N LEU A 9 -23.55 -3.37 11.73
CA LEU A 9 -22.51 -3.64 10.76
C LEU A 9 -23.22 -4.21 9.53
N LYS A 10 -22.88 -3.73 8.33
CA LYS A 10 -23.32 -4.37 7.09
C LYS A 10 -23.20 -5.90 7.24
N PRO A 11 -24.12 -6.70 6.68
CA PRO A 11 -24.19 -8.16 6.88
C PRO A 11 -22.98 -8.97 6.37
N TYR A 12 -21.84 -8.33 6.06
CA TYR A 12 -20.73 -8.87 5.28
C TYR A 12 -19.41 -8.99 6.06
N ASN A 13 -19.44 -8.84 7.39
CA ASN A 13 -18.21 -8.81 8.21
C ASN A 13 -18.14 -10.05 9.12
N LYS A 14 -17.19 -10.95 8.86
CA LYS A 14 -16.85 -12.03 9.81
C LYS A 14 -15.78 -11.51 10.77
N LYS A 15 -16.10 -11.45 12.07
CA LYS A 15 -15.12 -11.16 13.12
C LYS A 15 -14.55 -12.45 13.71
N VAL A 16 -13.24 -12.52 13.83
CA VAL A 16 -12.51 -13.62 14.49
C VAL A 16 -11.65 -13.04 15.60
N ASP A 17 -11.91 -13.44 16.85
CA ASP A 17 -11.07 -13.07 17.97
C ASP A 17 -9.85 -14.01 18.03
N VAL A 18 -8.65 -13.46 17.80
CA VAL A 18 -7.38 -14.21 17.84
C VAL A 18 -6.93 -14.39 19.28
N ASN A 19 -7.11 -13.35 20.11
CA ASN A 19 -6.97 -13.38 21.57
C ASN A 19 -7.66 -12.14 22.17
N ASN A 20 -7.59 -11.97 23.50
CA ASN A 20 -8.26 -10.87 24.22
C ASN A 20 -7.84 -9.44 23.80
N SER A 21 -6.76 -9.27 23.04
CA SER A 21 -6.27 -7.96 22.59
C SER A 21 -6.06 -7.87 21.09
N PHE A 22 -6.52 -8.89 20.34
CA PHE A 22 -6.45 -8.91 18.88
C PHE A 22 -7.66 -9.61 18.28
N SER A 23 -8.40 -8.88 17.43
CA SER A 23 -9.46 -9.42 16.58
C SER A 23 -9.22 -9.08 15.11
N VAL A 24 -9.77 -9.88 14.22
CA VAL A 24 -9.66 -9.70 12.76
C VAL A 24 -11.05 -9.67 12.15
N TYR A 25 -11.32 -8.67 11.31
CA TYR A 25 -12.52 -8.53 10.50
C TYR A 25 -12.20 -8.92 9.06
N TYR A 26 -12.95 -9.86 8.50
CA TYR A 26 -12.89 -10.21 7.09
C TYR A 26 -14.07 -9.56 6.39
N LEU A 27 -13.80 -8.66 5.43
CA LEU A 27 -14.84 -7.99 4.65
C LEU A 27 -15.07 -8.77 3.36
N ASP A 28 -16.23 -9.39 3.23
CA ASP A 28 -16.57 -10.26 2.09
C ASP A 28 -17.48 -9.50 1.13
N ASN A 29 -16.92 -8.57 0.35
CA ASN A 29 -17.69 -7.80 -0.61
C ASN A 29 -17.72 -8.52 -1.96
N LYS A 30 -18.74 -9.37 -2.16
CA LYS A 30 -18.98 -10.14 -3.39
C LYS A 30 -19.64 -9.33 -4.51
N GLU A 31 -20.04 -8.09 -4.26
CA GLU A 31 -20.65 -7.23 -5.28
C GLU A 31 -19.56 -6.62 -6.17
N VAL A 32 -19.22 -7.36 -7.24
CA VAL A 32 -18.41 -6.94 -8.40
C VAL A 32 -16.91 -6.72 -8.12
N LYS A 33 -16.22 -7.73 -7.58
CA LYS A 33 -14.76 -7.81 -7.69
C LYS A 33 -14.37 -8.71 -8.85
N SER A 34 -13.55 -8.20 -9.76
CA SER A 34 -12.93 -9.04 -10.78
C SER A 34 -11.98 -10.03 -10.13
N THR A 35 -12.04 -11.29 -10.55
CA THR A 35 -11.10 -12.31 -10.12
C THR A 35 -9.72 -12.07 -10.72
N PHE A 36 -8.68 -12.66 -10.13
CA PHE A 36 -7.33 -12.64 -10.73
C PHE A 36 -7.33 -13.10 -12.19
N ALA A 37 -8.11 -14.14 -12.51
CA ALA A 37 -8.30 -14.63 -13.88
C ALA A 37 -8.91 -13.56 -14.81
N GLU A 38 -9.95 -12.85 -14.36
CA GLU A 38 -10.62 -11.81 -15.16
C GLU A 38 -9.69 -10.61 -15.41
N ASP A 39 -8.97 -10.16 -14.38
CA ASP A 39 -8.04 -9.03 -14.52
C ASP A 39 -6.85 -9.40 -15.42
N VAL A 40 -6.30 -10.62 -15.32
CA VAL A 40 -5.25 -11.12 -16.21
C VAL A 40 -5.75 -11.22 -17.65
N LYS A 41 -6.96 -11.77 -17.86
CA LYS A 41 -7.57 -11.85 -19.19
C LYS A 41 -7.70 -10.47 -19.80
N LYS A 42 -8.34 -9.54 -19.08
CA LYS A 42 -8.55 -8.16 -19.53
C LYS A 42 -7.21 -7.47 -19.86
N GLY A 43 -6.21 -7.60 -18.98
CA GLY A 43 -4.91 -6.97 -19.14
C GLY A 43 -4.09 -7.52 -20.31
N LEU A 44 -4.03 -8.84 -20.49
CA LEU A 44 -3.20 -9.47 -21.52
C LEU A 44 -3.86 -9.50 -22.91
N THR A 45 -5.17 -9.28 -23.00
CA THR A 45 -5.89 -9.16 -24.28
C THR A 45 -6.05 -7.72 -24.77
N ALA A 46 -5.67 -6.73 -23.96
CA ALA A 46 -5.66 -5.33 -24.36
C ALA A 46 -4.64 -5.07 -25.48
N GLU A 47 -4.88 -4.01 -26.26
CA GLU A 47 -3.95 -3.53 -27.29
C GLU A 47 -2.58 -3.21 -26.66
N ASN A 48 -2.60 -2.44 -25.56
CA ASN A 48 -1.44 -2.22 -24.71
C ASN A 48 -1.58 -3.14 -23.49
N LYS A 49 -0.81 -4.24 -23.49
CA LYS A 49 -0.90 -5.25 -22.44
C LYS A 49 -0.48 -4.70 -21.10
N TYR A 50 -1.20 -5.08 -20.05
CA TYR A 50 -0.88 -4.70 -18.69
C TYR A 50 -1.23 -5.80 -17.68
N LEU A 51 -0.63 -5.73 -16.50
CA LEU A 51 -0.99 -6.51 -15.32
C LEU A 51 -1.08 -5.56 -14.13
N LEU A 52 -2.01 -5.82 -13.21
CA LEU A 52 -2.24 -4.93 -12.08
C LEU A 52 -1.22 -5.18 -10.94
N PRO A 53 -0.63 -4.14 -10.35
CA PRO A 53 0.44 -4.28 -9.35
C PRO A 53 -0.04 -4.92 -8.04
N LYS A 54 -1.34 -4.90 -7.73
CA LYS A 54 -1.91 -5.61 -6.57
C LYS A 54 -1.60 -7.12 -6.60
N TYR A 55 -1.31 -7.69 -7.77
CA TYR A 55 -0.98 -9.10 -7.92
C TYR A 55 0.49 -9.45 -7.70
N PHE A 56 1.37 -8.48 -7.48
CA PHE A 56 2.77 -8.77 -7.08
C PHE A 56 2.85 -9.49 -5.74
N TYR A 57 1.92 -9.22 -4.82
CA TYR A 57 2.04 -9.59 -3.42
C TYR A 57 1.41 -10.96 -3.10
N ASP A 58 1.76 -11.98 -3.89
CA ASP A 58 1.65 -13.36 -3.39
C ASP A 58 2.74 -13.63 -2.33
N ASN A 59 2.81 -14.85 -1.79
CA ASN A 59 3.80 -15.18 -0.77
C ASN A 59 5.24 -14.95 -1.27
N GLU A 60 5.55 -15.34 -2.51
CA GLU A 60 6.88 -15.21 -3.10
C GLU A 60 7.22 -13.74 -3.40
N GLY A 61 6.29 -13.01 -4.00
CA GLY A 61 6.50 -11.60 -4.32
C GLY A 61 6.58 -10.71 -3.08
N SER A 62 5.87 -11.04 -2.00
CA SER A 62 6.02 -10.34 -0.72
C SER A 62 7.43 -10.49 -0.15
N LEU A 63 8.01 -11.69 -0.21
CA LEU A 63 9.40 -11.93 0.22
C LEU A 63 10.41 -11.21 -0.68
N LEU A 64 10.15 -11.16 -1.99
CA LEU A 64 10.98 -10.39 -2.92
C LEU A 64 10.93 -8.89 -2.60
N PHE A 65 9.75 -8.34 -2.31
CA PHE A 65 9.62 -6.94 -1.91
C PHE A 65 10.33 -6.62 -0.59
N GLU A 66 10.30 -7.51 0.40
CA GLU A 66 11.09 -7.37 1.62
C GLU A 66 12.59 -7.27 1.31
N LYS A 67 13.10 -8.10 0.39
CA LYS A 67 14.50 -8.00 -0.06
C LYS A 67 14.79 -6.72 -0.84
N ILE A 68 13.86 -6.26 -1.69
CA ILE A 68 14.00 -4.96 -2.38
C ILE A 68 14.22 -3.85 -1.36
N CYS A 69 13.45 -3.85 -0.27
CA CYS A 69 13.56 -2.86 0.80
C CYS A 69 14.94 -2.83 1.49
N GLU A 70 15.73 -3.89 1.37
CA GLU A 70 17.08 -4.02 1.95
C GLU A 70 18.20 -3.66 0.95
N THR A 71 17.89 -3.54 -0.34
CA THR A 71 18.90 -3.19 -1.36
C THR A 71 19.51 -1.81 -1.12
N GLU A 72 20.77 -1.64 -1.52
CA GLU A 72 21.45 -0.33 -1.41
C GLU A 72 20.73 0.73 -2.25
N GLU A 73 20.13 0.37 -3.37
CA GLU A 73 19.51 1.31 -4.29
C GLU A 73 18.11 1.77 -3.81
N TYR A 74 17.31 0.89 -3.19
CA TYR A 74 15.93 1.20 -2.81
C TYR A 74 15.82 2.01 -1.51
N TYR A 75 16.01 3.33 -1.62
CA TYR A 75 16.05 4.23 -0.46
C TYR A 75 14.72 4.42 0.26
N VAL A 76 13.59 4.20 -0.40
CA VAL A 76 12.26 4.62 0.06
C VAL A 76 11.97 4.15 1.49
N THR A 77 12.11 2.85 1.76
CA THR A 77 11.78 2.26 3.05
C THR A 77 12.67 2.78 4.18
N ARG A 78 13.99 2.83 3.96
CA ARG A 78 14.94 3.29 4.99
C ARG A 78 14.86 4.80 5.23
N THR A 79 14.61 5.59 4.18
CA THR A 79 14.44 7.03 4.30
C THR A 79 13.20 7.35 5.12
N GLU A 80 12.04 6.77 4.79
CA GLU A 80 10.82 6.98 5.57
C GLU A 80 10.96 6.51 7.02
N ALA A 81 11.58 5.34 7.24
CA ALA A 81 11.85 4.84 8.59
C ALA A 81 12.74 5.78 9.41
N SER A 82 13.72 6.44 8.77
CA SER A 82 14.59 7.42 9.44
C SER A 82 13.82 8.67 9.88
N ILE A 83 12.88 9.14 9.05
CA ILE A 83 12.01 10.28 9.36
C ILE A 83 11.11 9.90 10.54
N LEU A 84 10.46 8.73 10.48
CA LEU A 84 9.60 8.24 11.56
C LEU A 84 10.37 8.11 12.88
N LYS A 85 11.58 7.53 12.85
CA LYS A 85 12.41 7.39 14.04
C LYS A 85 12.80 8.75 14.64
N LYS A 86 13.13 9.73 13.79
CA LYS A 86 13.57 11.06 14.22
C LYS A 86 12.41 11.93 14.74
N TYR A 87 11.24 11.80 14.12
CA TYR A 87 10.11 12.72 14.33
C TYR A 87 8.88 12.08 14.97
N SER A 88 8.91 10.80 15.36
CA SER A 88 7.74 10.12 15.96
C SER A 88 7.15 10.84 17.17
N ILE A 89 8.00 11.38 18.06
CA ILE A 89 7.58 12.17 19.22
C ILE A 89 6.87 13.44 18.79
N ASP A 90 7.37 14.11 17.74
CA ASP A 90 6.76 15.33 17.22
C ASP A 90 5.41 15.02 16.54
N ILE A 91 5.38 13.98 15.69
CA ILE A 91 4.15 13.44 15.09
C ILE A 91 3.11 13.12 16.18
N ALA A 92 3.53 12.45 17.26
CA ALA A 92 2.66 12.10 18.38
C ALA A 92 2.16 13.34 19.16
N LYS A 93 2.94 14.42 19.25
CA LYS A 93 2.48 15.69 19.86
C LYS A 93 1.37 16.35 19.05
N TYR A 94 1.49 16.38 17.72
CA TYR A 94 0.41 16.86 16.84
C TYR A 94 -0.85 15.98 16.94
N ASN A 95 -0.70 14.73 17.37
CA ASN A 95 -1.76 13.73 17.46
C ASN A 95 -2.03 13.26 18.90
N HIS A 96 -1.74 14.10 19.91
CA HIS A 96 -1.75 13.70 21.32
C HIS A 96 -3.15 13.26 21.82
N ASN A 97 -4.21 13.78 21.21
CA ASN A 97 -5.61 13.44 21.51
C ASN A 97 -6.13 12.26 20.67
N LYS A 98 -5.26 11.59 19.91
CA LYS A 98 -5.62 10.42 19.10
C LYS A 98 -5.42 9.15 19.92
N HIS A 99 -6.46 8.35 20.00
CA HIS A 99 -6.43 7.06 20.70
C HIS A 99 -6.62 5.88 19.75
N LEU A 100 -6.96 6.18 18.49
CA LEU A 100 -7.07 5.21 17.41
C LEU A 100 -6.01 5.51 16.34
N LEU A 101 -5.16 4.53 16.06
CA LEU A 101 -4.20 4.56 14.94
C LEU A 101 -4.70 3.61 13.85
N VAL A 102 -5.03 4.13 12.68
CA VAL A 102 -5.50 3.34 11.53
C VAL A 102 -4.38 3.32 10.50
N GLU A 103 -3.96 2.15 10.03
CA GLU A 103 -2.92 2.03 8.99
C GLU A 103 -3.46 1.38 7.73
N LEU A 104 -3.27 2.04 6.60
CA LEU A 104 -3.60 1.53 5.27
C LEU A 104 -2.38 0.85 4.67
N GLY A 105 -2.48 -0.43 4.32
CA GLY A 105 -1.37 -1.21 3.78
C GLY A 105 -0.30 -1.52 4.83
N SER A 106 -0.74 -2.10 5.96
CA SER A 106 0.10 -2.27 7.15
C SER A 106 1.30 -3.20 6.99
N GLY A 107 1.27 -4.14 6.04
CA GLY A 107 2.36 -5.10 5.79
C GLY A 107 2.96 -5.70 7.06
N SER A 108 4.29 -5.60 7.20
CA SER A 108 5.04 -6.07 8.38
C SER A 108 4.98 -5.11 9.58
N SER A 109 4.42 -3.90 9.42
CA SER A 109 4.24 -2.86 10.46
C SER A 109 5.51 -2.44 11.22
N VAL A 110 6.70 -2.70 10.64
CA VAL A 110 7.99 -2.36 11.28
C VAL A 110 8.13 -0.85 11.49
N LYS A 111 7.76 -0.06 10.48
CA LYS A 111 7.79 1.42 10.52
C LYS A 111 6.77 1.99 11.49
N THR A 112 5.58 1.40 11.51
CA THR A 112 4.44 1.77 12.38
C THR A 112 4.81 1.76 13.85
N ARG A 113 5.74 0.88 14.24
CA ARG A 113 6.22 0.77 15.61
C ARG A 113 6.71 2.09 16.18
N TYR A 114 7.41 2.92 15.40
CA TYR A 114 7.88 4.23 15.86
C TYR A 114 6.72 5.15 16.26
N ILE A 115 5.61 5.13 15.52
CA ILE A 115 4.42 5.94 15.81
C ILE A 115 3.66 5.35 17.00
N ILE A 116 3.49 4.02 17.05
CA ILE A 116 2.81 3.33 18.15
C ILE A 116 3.52 3.63 19.47
N ASP A 117 4.83 3.47 19.54
CA ASP A 117 5.59 3.71 20.77
C ASP A 117 5.45 5.17 21.24
N ALA A 118 5.56 6.14 20.33
CA ALA A 118 5.41 7.55 20.65
C ALA A 118 3.99 7.93 21.08
N LEU A 119 2.95 7.38 20.44
CA LEU A 119 1.56 7.63 20.84
C LEU A 119 1.22 7.00 22.19
N LYS A 120 1.83 5.87 22.53
CA LYS A 120 1.60 5.20 23.83
C LYS A 120 2.17 5.95 25.02
N GLU A 121 3.18 6.80 24.82
CA GLU A 121 3.64 7.72 25.87
C GLU A 121 2.54 8.74 26.22
N ASN A 122 1.69 9.10 25.25
CA ASN A 122 0.61 10.07 25.41
C ASN A 122 -0.75 9.43 25.76
N SER A 123 -0.97 8.15 25.41
CA SER A 123 -2.22 7.44 25.68
C SER A 123 -2.00 6.04 26.24
N ARG A 124 -2.59 5.77 27.40
CA ARG A 124 -2.57 4.44 28.03
C ARG A 124 -3.39 3.38 27.27
N ASN A 125 -4.33 3.81 26.44
CA ASN A 125 -5.32 2.95 25.76
C ASN A 125 -5.27 3.14 24.23
N LEU A 126 -4.08 3.05 23.64
CA LEU A 126 -3.95 3.10 22.18
C LEU A 126 -4.57 1.85 21.54
N HIS A 127 -5.47 2.07 20.58
CA HIS A 127 -6.05 1.04 19.72
C HIS A 127 -5.47 1.18 18.31
N TYR A 128 -4.92 0.11 17.78
CA TYR A 128 -4.35 0.05 16.44
C TYR A 128 -5.24 -0.77 15.49
N VAL A 129 -5.48 -0.24 14.30
CA VAL A 129 -6.37 -0.81 13.28
C VAL A 129 -5.61 -0.92 11.96
N PRO A 130 -4.86 -2.02 11.77
CA PRO A 130 -4.22 -2.32 10.49
C PRO A 130 -5.26 -2.77 9.46
N ILE A 131 -5.16 -2.22 8.25
CA ILE A 131 -5.97 -2.58 7.08
C ILE A 131 -5.03 -3.09 6.00
N ASP A 132 -5.24 -4.32 5.54
CA ASP A 132 -4.42 -4.94 4.50
C ASP A 132 -5.20 -6.00 3.73
N VAL A 133 -4.81 -6.27 2.48
CA VAL A 133 -5.36 -7.39 1.70
C VAL A 133 -4.64 -8.71 2.03
N SER A 134 -3.46 -8.63 2.64
CA SER A 134 -2.59 -9.77 2.95
C SER A 134 -2.75 -10.27 4.39
N ASP A 135 -2.78 -11.60 4.55
CA ASP A 135 -2.78 -12.26 5.86
C ASP A 135 -1.47 -12.04 6.65
N ILE A 136 -0.41 -11.52 6.02
CA ILE A 136 0.84 -11.14 6.71
C ILE A 136 0.54 -10.21 7.90
N MET A 137 -0.44 -9.32 7.75
CA MET A 137 -0.93 -8.41 8.80
C MET A 137 -1.30 -9.15 10.09
N ILE A 138 -1.84 -10.36 10.01
CA ILE A 138 -2.22 -11.16 11.17
C ILE A 138 -0.98 -11.57 11.97
N SER A 139 0.08 -11.97 11.27
CA SER A 139 1.33 -12.39 11.90
C SER A 139 2.07 -11.20 12.54
N SER A 140 2.13 -10.05 11.86
CA SER A 140 2.75 -8.83 12.40
C SER A 140 1.97 -8.27 13.60
N SER A 141 0.64 -8.29 13.54
CA SER A 141 -0.24 -7.88 14.64
C SER A 141 -0.06 -8.75 15.89
N LYS A 142 0.06 -10.08 15.74
CA LYS A 142 0.38 -10.98 16.88
C LYS A 142 1.70 -10.59 17.55
N GLN A 143 2.72 -10.28 16.76
CA GLN A 143 4.02 -9.84 17.30
C GLN A 143 3.89 -8.50 18.03
N LEU A 144 3.16 -7.53 17.49
CA LEU A 144 2.94 -6.23 18.12
C LEU A 144 2.24 -6.36 19.47
N VAL A 145 1.13 -7.10 19.56
CA VAL A 145 0.43 -7.31 20.85
C VAL A 145 1.34 -7.97 21.88
N SER A 146 2.16 -8.95 21.47
CA SER A 146 3.10 -9.62 22.39
C SER A 146 4.18 -8.68 22.94
N LYS A 147 4.59 -7.68 22.16
CA LYS A 147 5.68 -6.75 22.50
C LYS A 147 5.20 -5.44 23.14
N ILE A 148 3.91 -5.11 23.06
CA ILE A 148 3.36 -3.81 23.45
C ILE A 148 2.22 -3.99 24.46
N LYS A 149 2.55 -3.96 25.75
CA LYS A 149 1.60 -4.17 26.85
C LYS A 149 0.42 -3.21 26.79
N GLY A 150 -0.80 -3.72 26.63
CA GLY A 150 -2.04 -2.92 26.61
C GLY A 150 -2.39 -2.31 25.25
N LEU A 151 -1.66 -2.65 24.18
CA LEU A 151 -2.12 -2.34 22.82
C LEU A 151 -3.34 -3.21 22.49
N GLN A 152 -4.41 -2.58 22.00
CA GLN A 152 -5.54 -3.30 21.40
C GLN A 152 -5.40 -3.26 19.88
N ILE A 153 -5.67 -4.38 19.21
CA ILE A 153 -5.66 -4.46 17.75
C ILE A 153 -6.99 -4.97 17.20
N SER A 154 -7.53 -4.25 16.22
CA SER A 154 -8.62 -4.73 15.36
C SER A 154 -8.14 -4.71 13.91
N GLY A 155 -7.64 -5.83 13.43
CA GLY A 155 -7.19 -5.94 12.03
C GLY A 155 -8.36 -6.06 11.07
N ILE A 156 -8.24 -5.48 9.88
CA ILE A 156 -9.25 -5.56 8.83
C ILE A 156 -8.60 -6.10 7.56
N ILE A 157 -9.04 -7.28 7.11
CA ILE A 157 -8.63 -7.87 5.84
C ILE A 157 -9.56 -7.35 4.74
N ALA A 158 -9.08 -6.35 3.99
CA ALA A 158 -9.85 -5.64 2.98
C ALA A 158 -8.96 -4.76 2.07
N GLU A 159 -9.53 -4.30 0.96
CA GLU A 159 -8.97 -3.16 0.21
C GLU A 159 -9.12 -1.86 1.03
N TYR A 160 -8.36 -0.83 0.66
CA TYR A 160 -8.24 0.38 1.48
C TYR A 160 -9.58 1.10 1.69
N GLU A 161 -10.38 1.24 0.63
CA GLU A 161 -11.65 1.95 0.67
C GLU A 161 -12.67 1.22 1.54
N GLU A 162 -12.77 -0.10 1.39
CA GLU A 162 -13.67 -0.93 2.19
C GLU A 162 -13.25 -0.96 3.65
N GLY A 163 -11.94 -1.03 3.89
CA GLY A 163 -11.39 -0.98 5.23
C GLY A 163 -11.70 0.34 5.92
N ILE A 164 -11.44 1.48 5.26
CA ILE A 164 -11.69 2.79 5.87
C ILE A 164 -13.19 3.07 6.07
N GLU A 165 -14.05 2.57 5.16
CA GLU A 165 -15.49 2.55 5.36
C GLU A 165 -15.84 1.76 6.62
N CYS A 166 -15.31 0.54 6.78
CA CYS A 166 -15.56 -0.28 7.95
C CYS A 166 -15.09 0.39 9.25
N VAL A 167 -13.92 1.04 9.24
CA VAL A 167 -13.43 1.83 10.37
C VAL A 167 -14.42 2.92 10.76
N SER A 168 -14.98 3.64 9.78
CA SER A 168 -15.93 4.73 10.04
C SER A 168 -17.24 4.27 10.70
N HIS A 169 -17.61 2.99 10.55
CA HIS A 169 -18.78 2.40 11.22
C HIS A 169 -18.45 1.78 12.58
N LEU A 170 -17.22 1.29 12.76
CA LEU A 170 -16.79 0.61 13.98
C LEU A 170 -16.28 1.57 15.06
N PHE A 171 -15.67 2.69 14.68
CA PHE A 171 -14.95 3.56 15.59
C PHE A 171 -15.33 5.03 15.38
N ASN A 172 -15.62 5.71 16.47
CA ASN A 172 -15.97 7.14 16.49
C ASN A 172 -14.91 8.01 17.18
N GLU A 173 -13.90 7.39 17.78
CA GLU A 173 -12.81 8.05 18.48
C GLU A 173 -11.95 8.89 17.52
N PRO A 174 -11.37 10.01 17.98
CA PRO A 174 -10.40 10.77 17.20
C PRO A 174 -9.26 9.89 16.74
N LYS A 175 -9.05 9.82 15.43
CA LYS A 175 -8.12 8.87 14.81
C LYS A 175 -7.02 9.54 14.02
N LEU A 176 -5.82 8.95 14.09
CA LEU A 176 -4.73 9.20 13.16
C LEU A 176 -4.76 8.08 12.12
N ILE A 177 -5.05 8.43 10.88
CA ILE A 177 -4.96 7.53 9.72
C ILE A 177 -3.55 7.70 9.14
N ILE A 178 -2.85 6.61 8.87
CA ILE A 178 -1.52 6.64 8.25
C ILE A 178 -1.54 5.84 6.95
N PHE A 179 -0.86 6.36 5.93
CA PHE A 179 -0.63 5.68 4.67
C PHE A 179 0.83 5.86 4.25
N LEU A 180 1.65 4.85 4.56
CA LEU A 180 3.11 4.93 4.50
C LEU A 180 3.67 4.28 3.23
N GLY A 181 4.99 4.43 3.02
CA GLY A 181 5.74 3.76 1.98
C GLY A 181 5.60 4.35 0.58
N SER A 182 4.92 5.51 0.46
CA SER A 182 4.55 6.08 -0.84
C SER A 182 3.73 5.13 -1.71
N SER A 183 2.94 4.25 -1.09
CA SER A 183 1.94 3.42 -1.76
C SER A 183 0.90 4.26 -2.51
N ILE A 184 0.68 5.51 -2.08
CA ILE A 184 -0.12 6.51 -2.83
C ILE A 184 0.43 6.77 -4.24
N GLY A 185 1.73 6.54 -4.47
CA GLY A 185 2.36 6.67 -5.78
C GLY A 185 1.97 5.55 -6.76
N ASN A 186 1.36 4.46 -6.30
CA ASN A 186 0.94 3.36 -7.18
C ASN A 186 -0.36 3.68 -7.93
N PHE A 187 -1.09 4.69 -7.48
CA PHE A 187 -2.20 5.27 -8.21
C PHE A 187 -1.68 6.24 -9.26
N ASP A 188 -2.41 6.40 -10.37
CA ASP A 188 -2.22 7.63 -11.13
C ASP A 188 -2.66 8.85 -10.31
N LEU A 189 -2.24 10.04 -10.74
CA LEU A 189 -2.45 11.25 -9.96
C LEU A 189 -3.93 11.53 -9.66
N PHE A 190 -4.82 11.32 -10.63
CA PHE A 190 -6.25 11.53 -10.45
C PHE A 190 -6.85 10.54 -9.45
N HIS A 191 -6.47 9.26 -9.52
CA HIS A 191 -6.93 8.27 -8.55
C HIS A 191 -6.34 8.51 -7.15
N ALA A 192 -5.10 8.99 -7.03
CA ALA A 192 -4.53 9.40 -5.75
C ALA A 192 -5.34 10.53 -5.12
N GLU A 193 -5.73 11.55 -5.89
CA GLU A 193 -6.61 12.64 -5.45
C GLU A 193 -7.99 12.12 -5.02
N GLN A 194 -8.62 11.25 -5.82
CA GLN A 194 -9.90 10.63 -5.45
C GLN A 194 -9.80 9.83 -4.15
N PHE A 195 -8.71 9.09 -3.97
CA PHE A 195 -8.51 8.25 -2.80
C PHE A 195 -8.33 9.08 -1.53
N ILE A 196 -7.48 10.12 -1.56
CA ILE A 196 -7.33 11.03 -0.41
C ILE A 196 -8.63 11.78 -0.12
N ARG A 197 -9.38 12.19 -1.16
CA ARG A 197 -10.72 12.77 -1.00
C ARG A 197 -11.69 11.79 -0.37
N TYR A 198 -11.67 10.53 -0.78
CA TYR A 198 -12.50 9.48 -0.20
C TYR A 198 -12.19 9.29 1.29
N ILE A 199 -10.92 9.19 1.68
CA ILE A 199 -10.49 9.16 3.09
C ILE A 199 -11.02 10.39 3.82
N SER A 200 -10.88 11.59 3.25
CA SER A 200 -11.42 12.82 3.84
C SER A 200 -12.92 12.72 4.12
N THR A 201 -13.72 12.10 3.24
CA THR A 201 -15.17 11.90 3.49
C THR A 201 -15.49 10.99 4.68
N LYS A 202 -14.52 10.18 5.13
CA LYS A 202 -14.62 9.27 6.28
C LYS A 202 -13.93 9.80 7.54
N MET A 203 -13.29 10.96 7.46
CA MET A 203 -12.69 11.66 8.58
C MET A 203 -13.71 12.56 9.27
N ASN A 204 -13.75 12.47 10.60
CA ASN A 204 -14.49 13.39 11.46
C ASN A 204 -13.66 14.65 11.74
N TYR A 205 -14.31 15.70 12.26
CA TYR A 205 -13.58 16.85 12.80
C TYR A 205 -12.65 16.39 13.93
N GLY A 206 -11.42 16.88 13.90
CA GLY A 206 -10.38 16.44 14.81
C GLY A 206 -9.60 15.22 14.33
N ASP A 207 -9.99 14.48 13.29
CA ASP A 207 -9.15 13.41 12.73
C ASP A 207 -7.93 13.96 11.97
N SER A 208 -6.93 13.11 11.77
CA SER A 208 -5.72 13.48 11.02
C SER A 208 -5.29 12.34 10.10
N LEU A 209 -4.65 12.70 8.99
CA LEU A 209 -4.14 11.79 7.97
C LEU A 209 -2.66 12.07 7.75
N LEU A 210 -1.80 11.07 7.93
CA LEU A 210 -0.37 11.15 7.67
C LEU A 210 -0.03 10.30 6.45
N VAL A 211 0.44 10.92 5.38
CA VAL A 211 0.76 10.23 4.12
C VAL A 211 2.25 10.36 3.82
N GLY A 212 2.89 9.26 3.46
CA GLY A 212 4.24 9.24 2.93
C GLY A 212 4.25 9.48 1.42
N PHE A 213 5.05 10.45 0.96
CA PHE A 213 5.24 10.79 -0.44
C PHE A 213 6.72 10.69 -0.81
N ASP A 214 7.03 9.85 -1.80
CA ASP A 214 8.36 9.81 -2.41
C ASP A 214 8.51 10.97 -3.40
N MET A 215 9.48 11.85 -3.18
CA MET A 215 9.58 13.12 -3.89
C MET A 215 10.24 12.98 -5.26
N VAL A 216 9.99 13.92 -6.19
CA VAL A 216 10.81 14.04 -7.40
C VAL A 216 12.25 14.40 -7.00
N LYS A 217 13.23 13.73 -7.61
CA LYS A 217 14.66 13.88 -7.32
C LYS A 217 15.50 13.44 -8.52
N ASP A 218 16.82 13.32 -8.34
CA ASP A 218 17.74 12.86 -9.38
C ASP A 218 17.27 11.56 -10.05
N ILE A 219 17.27 11.58 -11.39
CA ILE A 219 16.74 10.48 -12.22
C ILE A 219 17.55 9.20 -12.04
N ASN A 220 18.86 9.30 -11.80
CA ASN A 220 19.70 8.11 -11.62
C ASN A 220 19.38 7.43 -10.29
N VAL A 221 19.12 8.20 -9.24
CA VAL A 221 18.65 7.66 -7.94
C VAL A 221 17.31 6.95 -8.10
N LEU A 222 16.37 7.58 -8.82
CA LEU A 222 15.05 6.99 -9.07
C LEU A 222 15.14 5.72 -9.91
N ASN A 223 15.92 5.73 -11.00
CA ASN A 223 16.09 4.55 -11.84
C ASN A 223 16.80 3.42 -11.10
N ALA A 224 17.85 3.73 -10.32
CA ALA A 224 18.61 2.73 -9.57
C ALA A 224 17.72 2.00 -8.57
N ALA A 225 16.83 2.71 -7.87
CA ALA A 225 15.92 2.11 -6.89
C ALA A 225 15.04 0.99 -7.48
N TYR A 226 14.75 1.01 -8.79
CA TYR A 226 13.93 0.00 -9.45
C TYR A 226 14.70 -0.86 -10.46
N ASN A 227 16.03 -0.73 -10.48
CA ASN A 227 16.95 -1.51 -11.30
C ASN A 227 18.17 -1.90 -10.44
N ASP A 228 17.91 -2.48 -9.26
CA ASP A 228 18.99 -2.90 -8.35
C ASP A 228 19.95 -3.88 -9.03
N LYS A 229 21.23 -3.79 -8.68
CA LYS A 229 22.30 -4.59 -9.32
C LYS A 229 22.15 -6.09 -9.10
N GLU A 230 21.48 -6.48 -8.02
CA GLU A 230 21.27 -7.89 -7.66
C GLU A 230 20.12 -8.54 -8.46
N GLY A 231 19.35 -7.74 -9.21
CA GLY A 231 18.25 -8.21 -10.04
C GLY A 231 17.01 -8.64 -9.25
N ILE A 232 16.88 -8.22 -8.00
CA ILE A 232 15.77 -8.58 -7.10
C ILE A 232 14.47 -7.93 -7.60
N THR A 233 14.50 -6.67 -8.02
CA THR A 233 13.34 -5.99 -8.63
C THR A 233 12.93 -6.62 -9.96
N ALA A 234 13.90 -7.14 -10.72
CA ALA A 234 13.62 -7.89 -11.94
C ALA A 234 12.90 -9.21 -11.64
N ALA A 235 13.38 -9.96 -10.64
CA ALA A 235 12.72 -11.18 -10.16
C ALA A 235 11.32 -10.90 -9.61
N PHE A 236 11.14 -9.83 -8.84
CA PHE A 236 9.84 -9.36 -8.35
C PHE A 236 8.87 -9.07 -9.50
N ASN A 237 9.35 -8.37 -10.54
CA ASN A 237 8.52 -8.06 -11.70
C ASN A 237 8.10 -9.33 -12.47
N LEU A 238 9.05 -10.23 -12.73
CA LEU A 238 8.83 -11.50 -13.42
C LEU A 238 7.94 -12.47 -12.63
N ASN A 239 7.89 -12.36 -11.31
CA ASN A 239 7.05 -13.21 -10.46
C ASN A 239 5.56 -13.12 -10.82
N LEU A 240 5.07 -12.02 -11.40
CA LEU A 240 3.70 -11.95 -11.94
C LEU A 240 3.43 -13.06 -12.96
N LEU A 241 4.39 -13.33 -13.86
CA LEU A 241 4.24 -14.38 -14.87
C LEU A 241 4.29 -15.78 -14.22
N ASN A 242 5.17 -15.95 -13.24
CA ASN A 242 5.25 -17.18 -12.43
C ASN A 242 3.94 -17.47 -11.69
N ARG A 243 3.31 -16.43 -11.12
CA ARG A 243 2.02 -16.52 -10.46
C ARG A 243 0.91 -16.93 -11.43
N ILE A 244 0.87 -16.34 -12.63
CA ILE A 244 -0.08 -16.74 -13.68
C ILE A 244 0.12 -18.20 -14.07
N ASN A 245 1.38 -18.66 -14.20
CA ASN A 245 1.67 -20.08 -14.46
C ASN A 245 1.10 -20.99 -13.36
N LYS A 246 1.35 -20.66 -12.09
CA LYS A 246 0.93 -21.47 -10.94
C LYS A 246 -0.59 -21.47 -10.71
N GLU A 247 -1.24 -20.32 -10.76
CA GLU A 247 -2.65 -20.16 -10.37
C GLU A 247 -3.63 -20.30 -11.53
N LEU A 248 -3.21 -19.96 -12.76
CA LEU A 248 -4.07 -19.96 -13.95
C LEU A 248 -3.61 -20.96 -15.01
N ASP A 249 -2.70 -21.87 -14.66
CA ASP A 249 -2.17 -22.90 -15.57
C ASP A 249 -1.68 -22.28 -16.90
N GLY A 250 -0.86 -21.24 -16.73
CA GLY A 250 -0.13 -20.56 -17.81
C GLY A 250 1.21 -21.25 -18.10
N ASN A 251 1.74 -21.00 -19.30
CA ASN A 251 3.04 -21.54 -19.73
C ASN A 251 4.07 -20.46 -20.12
N PHE A 252 4.07 -19.32 -19.42
CA PHE A 252 5.11 -18.30 -19.61
C PHE A 252 6.49 -18.92 -19.38
N ASN A 253 7.37 -18.82 -20.38
CA ASN A 253 8.81 -19.02 -20.17
C ASN A 253 9.42 -17.67 -19.73
N LEU A 254 9.78 -17.58 -18.45
CA LEU A 254 10.30 -16.34 -17.85
C LEU A 254 11.60 -15.87 -18.51
N ASP A 255 12.43 -16.78 -19.03
CA ASP A 255 13.67 -16.44 -19.72
C ASP A 255 13.44 -15.64 -21.01
N ASN A 256 12.24 -15.76 -21.59
CA ASN A 256 11.83 -15.00 -22.77
C ASN A 256 11.33 -13.59 -22.44
N PHE A 257 11.32 -13.18 -21.17
CA PHE A 257 10.97 -11.83 -20.75
C PHE A 257 12.15 -11.16 -20.06
N GLU A 258 12.25 -9.84 -20.19
CA GLU A 258 13.17 -9.01 -19.41
C GLU A 258 12.42 -7.91 -18.67
N HIS A 259 12.93 -7.58 -17.49
CA HIS A 259 12.50 -6.42 -16.74
C HIS A 259 12.99 -5.14 -17.42
N LEU A 260 12.11 -4.14 -17.51
CA LEU A 260 12.44 -2.78 -17.92
C LEU A 260 11.81 -1.81 -16.93
N SER A 261 12.62 -0.96 -16.30
CA SER A 261 12.16 0.14 -15.46
C SER A 261 12.84 1.45 -15.80
N PHE A 262 12.07 2.53 -15.90
CA PHE A 262 12.58 3.87 -16.17
C PHE A 262 11.70 4.96 -15.59
N PHE A 263 12.31 6.09 -15.25
CA PHE A 263 11.60 7.30 -14.82
C PHE A 263 11.07 8.08 -16.03
N ASN A 264 9.75 8.11 -16.16
CA ASN A 264 9.04 8.97 -17.08
C ASN A 264 9.00 10.40 -16.50
N THR A 265 9.83 11.28 -17.05
CA THR A 265 9.99 12.66 -16.55
C THR A 265 8.73 13.51 -16.75
N GLU A 266 8.01 13.31 -17.86
CA GLU A 266 6.78 14.04 -18.17
C GLU A 266 5.68 13.70 -17.16
N LYS A 267 5.51 12.40 -16.86
CA LYS A 267 4.49 11.91 -15.91
C LYS A 267 4.97 11.85 -14.46
N LYS A 268 6.23 12.21 -14.20
CA LYS A 268 6.89 12.17 -12.89
C LYS A 268 6.70 10.83 -12.17
N ARG A 269 6.97 9.71 -12.85
CA ARG A 269 6.77 8.38 -12.30
C ARG A 269 7.79 7.37 -12.80
N ILE A 270 8.09 6.38 -11.99
CA ILE A 270 8.70 5.15 -12.47
C ILE A 270 7.63 4.33 -13.19
N GLU A 271 7.99 3.73 -14.32
CA GLU A 271 7.18 2.71 -14.99
C GLU A 271 7.96 1.41 -15.02
N MET A 272 7.33 0.32 -14.56
CA MET A 272 7.86 -1.03 -14.70
C MET A 272 7.12 -1.76 -15.81
N HIS A 273 7.89 -2.50 -16.60
CA HIS A 273 7.40 -3.27 -17.73
C HIS A 273 8.11 -4.63 -17.79
N LEU A 274 7.43 -5.61 -18.37
CA LEU A 274 8.04 -6.85 -18.85
C LEU A 274 8.08 -6.82 -20.37
N VAL A 275 9.25 -7.09 -20.95
CA VAL A 275 9.46 -7.00 -22.40
C VAL A 275 9.73 -8.37 -22.97
N SER A 276 8.96 -8.76 -23.99
CA SER A 276 9.18 -10.03 -24.69
C SER A 276 10.48 -9.97 -25.50
N LYS A 277 11.39 -10.93 -25.30
CA LYS A 277 12.66 -11.01 -26.04
C LYS A 277 12.53 -11.61 -27.44
N THR A 278 11.43 -12.33 -27.68
CA THR A 278 11.15 -13.06 -28.92
C THR A 278 9.68 -12.93 -29.33
N ASP A 279 9.36 -13.28 -30.57
CA ASP A 279 7.99 -13.63 -30.93
C ASP A 279 7.63 -14.94 -30.20
N GLN A 280 6.51 -14.96 -29.48
CA GLN A 280 6.07 -16.14 -28.72
C GLN A 280 4.54 -16.14 -28.51
N CYS A 281 4.01 -17.32 -28.19
CA CYS A 281 2.63 -17.51 -27.78
C CYS A 281 2.61 -18.13 -26.38
N VAL A 282 1.74 -17.62 -25.52
CA VAL A 282 1.53 -18.13 -24.16
C VAL A 282 0.09 -18.58 -24.04
N SER A 283 -0.11 -19.86 -23.75
CA SER A 283 -1.42 -20.43 -23.42
C SER A 283 -1.68 -20.26 -21.93
N ILE A 284 -2.87 -19.79 -21.56
CA ILE A 284 -3.28 -19.64 -20.17
C ILE A 284 -4.64 -20.31 -20.00
N ASN A 285 -4.64 -21.54 -19.50
CA ASN A 285 -5.83 -22.39 -19.48
C ASN A 285 -6.93 -21.84 -18.55
N GLY A 286 -6.55 -21.22 -17.43
CA GLY A 286 -7.45 -20.60 -16.47
C GLY A 286 -8.31 -19.46 -17.03
N ILE A 287 -7.89 -18.85 -18.15
CA ILE A 287 -8.67 -17.82 -18.86
C ILE A 287 -9.10 -18.23 -20.27
N ARG A 288 -8.69 -19.42 -20.72
CA ARG A 288 -8.95 -20.01 -22.05
C ARG A 288 -8.48 -19.12 -23.20
N GLU A 289 -7.31 -18.51 -23.04
CA GLU A 289 -6.72 -17.62 -24.07
C GLU A 289 -5.33 -18.07 -24.48
N VAL A 290 -4.95 -17.74 -25.71
CA VAL A 290 -3.58 -17.79 -26.21
C VAL A 290 -3.12 -16.37 -26.50
N ILE A 291 -2.21 -15.86 -25.68
CA ILE A 291 -1.68 -14.51 -25.80
C ILE A 291 -0.47 -14.53 -26.71
N LYS A 292 -0.52 -13.72 -27.77
CA LYS A 292 0.60 -13.55 -28.70
C LYS A 292 1.43 -12.35 -28.26
N PHE A 293 2.74 -12.52 -28.29
CA PHE A 293 3.71 -11.48 -28.05
C PHE A 293 4.63 -11.36 -29.26
N LYS A 294 4.86 -10.13 -29.72
CA LYS A 294 5.96 -9.79 -30.61
C LYS A 294 7.23 -9.53 -29.83
N LYS A 295 8.38 -9.73 -30.44
CA LYS A 295 9.67 -9.29 -29.91
C LYS A 295 9.59 -7.79 -29.61
N ARG A 296 10.05 -7.40 -28.41
CA ARG A 296 9.99 -6.07 -27.80
C ARG A 296 8.60 -5.58 -27.39
N GLU A 297 7.57 -6.39 -27.54
CA GLU A 297 6.24 -6.06 -26.99
C GLU A 297 6.30 -6.01 -25.46
N LYS A 298 5.64 -5.00 -24.88
CA LYS A 298 5.70 -4.71 -23.46
C LYS A 298 4.40 -5.10 -22.77
N ILE A 299 4.52 -5.53 -21.53
CA ILE A 299 3.45 -5.61 -20.55
C ILE A 299 3.76 -4.56 -19.49
N HIS A 300 2.90 -3.55 -19.33
CA HIS A 300 3.00 -2.61 -18.21
C HIS A 300 2.61 -3.31 -16.91
N THR A 301 3.40 -3.15 -15.84
CA THR A 301 3.16 -3.88 -14.58
C THR A 301 3.03 -2.98 -13.36
N GLU A 302 3.68 -1.80 -13.35
CA GLU A 302 3.55 -0.86 -12.23
C GLU A 302 3.80 0.58 -12.67
N ASN A 303 3.13 1.51 -11.99
CA ASN A 303 3.54 2.90 -11.92
C ASN A 303 3.95 3.20 -10.47
N SER A 304 4.99 4.00 -10.28
CA SER A 304 5.27 4.61 -8.98
C SER A 304 5.54 6.10 -9.15
N HIS A 305 4.49 6.89 -8.98
CA HIS A 305 4.51 8.35 -9.03
C HIS A 305 5.38 8.95 -7.94
N LYS A 306 6.10 10.00 -8.33
CA LYS A 306 6.92 10.84 -7.45
C LYS A 306 6.30 12.22 -7.40
N PHE A 307 6.35 12.83 -6.22
CA PHE A 307 5.53 14.00 -5.92
C PHE A 307 6.37 15.27 -5.83
N THR A 308 5.76 16.41 -6.16
CA THR A 308 6.30 17.74 -5.86
C THR A 308 5.45 18.39 -4.77
N PRO A 309 5.97 19.42 -4.06
CA PRO A 309 5.18 20.14 -3.07
C PRO A 309 3.85 20.69 -3.61
N GLU A 310 3.84 21.14 -4.87
CA GLU A 310 2.66 21.66 -5.55
C GLU A 310 1.59 20.58 -5.74
N MET A 311 1.98 19.39 -6.20
CA MET A 311 1.08 18.24 -6.35
C MET A 311 0.45 17.84 -5.00
N ILE A 312 1.24 17.88 -3.92
CA ILE A 312 0.73 17.57 -2.57
C ILE A 312 -0.28 18.63 -2.11
N ALA A 313 -0.03 19.91 -2.40
CA ALA A 313 -0.96 20.98 -2.10
C ALA A 313 -2.26 20.87 -2.91
N GLU A 314 -2.19 20.47 -4.19
CA GLU A 314 -3.34 20.20 -5.05
C GLU A 314 -4.19 19.05 -4.51
N ILE A 315 -3.56 17.93 -4.09
CA ILE A 315 -4.24 16.81 -3.43
C ILE A 315 -4.97 17.28 -2.17
N ALA A 316 -4.33 18.10 -1.33
CA ALA A 316 -4.93 18.62 -0.11
C ALA A 316 -6.16 19.49 -0.40
N ALA A 317 -6.03 20.42 -1.35
CA ALA A 317 -7.11 21.30 -1.77
C ALA A 317 -8.30 20.52 -2.36
N TYR A 318 -8.03 19.57 -3.27
CA TYR A 318 -9.05 18.72 -3.87
C TYR A 318 -9.81 17.89 -2.82
N SER A 319 -9.12 17.49 -1.76
CA SER A 319 -9.65 16.62 -0.71
C SER A 319 -10.34 17.38 0.43
N ASN A 320 -10.45 18.71 0.37
CA ASN A 320 -10.92 19.56 1.47
C ASN A 320 -10.18 19.26 2.79
N LEU A 321 -8.85 19.12 2.70
CA LEU A 321 -7.98 18.92 3.85
C LEU A 321 -7.00 20.10 3.99
N HIS A 322 -6.73 20.47 5.24
CA HIS A 322 -5.69 21.43 5.55
C HIS A 322 -4.33 20.72 5.60
N TYR A 323 -3.36 21.16 4.80
CA TYR A 323 -1.98 20.65 4.84
C TYR A 323 -1.23 21.30 6.02
N SER A 324 -1.21 20.61 7.16
CA SER A 324 -0.84 21.19 8.46
C SER A 324 0.66 21.19 8.74
N LYS A 325 1.36 20.11 8.39
CA LYS A 325 2.78 19.94 8.69
C LYS A 325 3.39 18.90 7.76
N TYR A 326 4.71 18.95 7.56
CA TYR A 326 5.45 17.82 7.02
C TYR A 326 6.78 17.62 7.73
N TRP A 327 7.30 16.41 7.62
CA TRP A 327 8.64 16.01 8.03
C TRP A 327 9.35 15.36 6.84
N THR A 328 10.65 15.61 6.74
CA THR A 328 11.45 15.13 5.61
C THR A 328 12.82 14.66 6.09
N ASP A 329 13.52 13.91 5.25
CA ASP A 329 14.91 13.52 5.48
C ASP A 329 15.89 14.63 5.05
N GLU A 330 17.16 14.48 5.39
CA GLU A 330 18.19 15.51 5.12
C GLU A 330 18.40 15.79 3.63
N LYS A 331 18.04 14.85 2.74
CA LYS A 331 18.15 15.02 1.29
C LYS A 331 16.85 15.47 0.63
N ASN A 332 15.77 15.67 1.40
CA ASN A 332 14.42 15.96 0.90
C ASN A 332 13.91 14.91 -0.10
N TYR A 333 14.23 13.65 0.13
CA TYR A 333 13.87 12.55 -0.75
C TYR A 333 12.46 12.04 -0.49
N PHE A 334 11.98 12.15 0.75
CA PHE A 334 10.69 11.62 1.16
C PHE A 334 10.02 12.56 2.14
N ASN A 335 8.72 12.79 1.98
CA ASN A 335 7.94 13.63 2.89
C ASN A 335 6.87 12.81 3.60
N LEU A 336 6.78 12.93 4.91
CA LEU A 336 5.59 12.57 5.68
C LEU A 336 4.74 13.82 5.85
N CYS A 337 3.59 13.87 5.20
CA CYS A 337 2.69 15.02 5.20
C CYS A 337 1.49 14.76 6.08
N LEU A 338 1.25 15.63 7.07
CA LEU A 338 0.09 15.60 7.95
C LEU A 338 -1.01 16.52 7.40
N PHE A 339 -2.17 15.94 7.19
CA PHE A 339 -3.40 16.60 6.81
C PHE A 339 -4.42 16.52 7.94
N THR A 340 -5.21 17.57 8.09
CA THR A 340 -6.33 17.60 9.04
C THR A 340 -7.61 18.02 8.35
N LYS A 341 -8.75 17.61 8.90
CA LYS A 341 -10.04 18.09 8.43
C LYS A 341 -10.10 19.62 8.56
N MET A 342 -10.59 20.32 7.52
CA MET A 342 -10.85 21.76 7.57
C MET A 342 -11.98 22.10 8.55
#